data_AF-A0AAW4HE37-F1
#
_entry.id   AF-A0AAW4HE37-F1
#
_cell.length_a   1.000
_cell.length_b   1.000
_cell.length_c   1.000
_cell.angle_alpha   90.00
_cell.angle_beta   90.00
_cell.angle_gamma   90.00
#
_symmetry.space_group_name_H-M   'P 1'
#
loop_
_entity.id
_entity.type
_entity.pdbx_description
1 polymer ?
#
loop_
_entity_poly.entity_id
_entity_poly.type
_entity_poly.pdbx_seq_one_letter_code
_entity_poly.pdbx_strand_id
1 'polypeptide(L)'
;MNEDKFTNIYRLPGSLQIRIAKWQQTFRGTSDLVLHQALTVRNKQYQKHDFFPKGWCIPLVDESESSITHHGKYIQTAMRTMVDRKVSYKRVFLSRMPQDEAEKALALFKKEWITKHNKIARQYNQIKKKEFMNYAWEELETLYPAIPKENFDKQLWNRLVFKEFGPDKKYKNPYFVKKADF
;
A
#
# COMPACT_ATOMS: atom_id res chain seq x y z
N MET A 1 8.47 -30.43 11.95
CA MET A 1 9.41 -29.33 11.65
C MET A 1 8.69 -28.39 10.71
N ASN A 2 8.43 -27.15 11.12
CA ASN A 2 7.83 -26.16 10.23
C ASN A 2 8.79 -25.94 9.07
N GLU A 3 8.37 -26.25 7.84
CA GLU A 3 9.16 -25.92 6.66
C GLU A 3 9.38 -24.40 6.65
N ASP A 4 10.64 -24.01 6.72
CA ASP A 4 11.11 -22.64 6.58
C ASP A 4 10.50 -22.01 5.32
N LYS A 5 9.49 -21.16 5.52
CA LYS A 5 8.62 -20.67 4.45
C LYS A 5 9.14 -19.35 3.91
N PHE A 6 9.98 -19.45 2.89
CA PHE A 6 10.39 -18.32 2.07
C PHE A 6 9.19 -17.62 1.44
N THR A 7 9.18 -16.30 1.49
CA THR A 7 8.13 -15.51 0.83
C THR A 7 8.18 -15.74 -0.68
N ASN A 8 7.03 -16.12 -1.26
CA ASN A 8 6.82 -16.41 -2.69
C ASN A 8 7.58 -17.60 -3.28
N ILE A 9 8.22 -18.44 -2.46
CA ILE A 9 8.81 -19.73 -2.89
C ILE A 9 7.98 -20.87 -2.28
N TYR A 10 7.63 -21.83 -3.11
CA TYR A 10 6.82 -22.99 -2.75
C TYR A 10 7.62 -24.25 -3.05
N ARG A 11 7.76 -25.13 -2.06
CA ARG A 11 8.36 -26.45 -2.23
C ARG A 11 7.32 -27.40 -2.81
N LEU A 12 7.66 -28.06 -3.90
CA LEU A 12 6.86 -29.10 -4.55
C LEU A 12 7.67 -30.41 -4.56
N PRO A 13 7.04 -31.59 -4.73
CA PRO A 13 7.78 -32.84 -4.89
C PRO A 13 8.81 -32.73 -6.03
N GLY A 14 10.10 -32.78 -5.68
CA GLY A 14 11.22 -32.70 -6.63
C GLY A 14 11.41 -31.34 -7.32
N SER A 15 10.78 -30.26 -6.86
CA SER A 15 10.95 -28.93 -7.48
C SER A 15 10.71 -27.77 -6.52
N LEU A 16 11.22 -26.60 -6.88
CA LEU A 16 10.89 -25.31 -6.25
C LEU A 16 10.11 -24.45 -7.24
N GLN A 17 9.06 -23.79 -6.76
CA GLN A 17 8.27 -22.88 -7.60
C GLN A 17 8.20 -21.50 -6.99
N ILE A 18 8.55 -20.48 -7.78
CA ILE A 18 8.28 -19.09 -7.45
C ILE A 18 6.85 -18.77 -7.88
N ARG A 19 6.05 -18.14 -7.01
CA ARG A 19 4.74 -17.59 -7.39
C ARG A 19 4.59 -16.17 -6.87
N ILE A 20 4.44 -15.21 -7.78
CA ILE A 20 4.23 -13.79 -7.50
C ILE A 20 3.03 -13.32 -8.32
N ALA A 21 1.88 -13.15 -7.68
CA ALA A 21 0.62 -12.85 -8.36
C ALA A 21 0.34 -13.84 -9.51
N LYS A 22 0.25 -13.36 -10.77
CA LYS A 22 0.06 -14.20 -11.96
C LYS A 22 1.37 -14.75 -12.53
N TRP A 23 2.52 -14.23 -12.10
CA TRP A 23 3.82 -14.67 -12.59
C TRP A 23 4.33 -15.86 -11.78
N GLN A 24 4.83 -16.87 -12.47
CA GLN A 24 5.33 -18.10 -11.86
C GLN A 24 6.50 -18.67 -12.64
N GLN A 25 7.40 -19.35 -11.94
CA GLN A 25 8.52 -20.06 -12.54
C GLN A 25 8.90 -21.26 -11.68
N THR A 26 9.13 -22.41 -12.31
CA THR A 26 9.48 -23.67 -11.63
C THR A 26 10.91 -24.07 -11.94
N PHE A 27 11.62 -24.54 -10.92
CA PHE A 27 12.97 -25.05 -10.98
C PHE A 27 12.95 -26.52 -10.57
N ARG A 28 13.59 -27.39 -11.35
CA ARG A 28 13.69 -28.83 -11.02
C ARG A 28 14.77 -29.03 -9.96
N GLY A 29 14.48 -29.87 -8.97
CA GLY A 29 15.33 -30.12 -7.81
C GLY A 29 14.96 -29.30 -6.58
N THR A 30 15.49 -29.71 -5.44
CA THR A 30 15.22 -29.12 -4.12
C THR A 30 16.50 -28.82 -3.33
N SER A 31 17.67 -28.91 -3.98
CA SER A 31 18.96 -28.64 -3.35
C SER A 31 19.15 -27.14 -3.10
N ASP A 32 20.10 -26.80 -2.22
CA ASP A 32 20.42 -25.42 -1.87
C ASP A 32 20.91 -24.60 -3.07
N LEU A 33 21.60 -25.23 -4.03
CA LEU A 33 21.96 -24.60 -5.30
C LEU A 33 20.71 -24.16 -6.08
N VAL A 34 19.69 -25.01 -6.13
CA VAL A 34 18.42 -24.71 -6.81
C VAL A 34 17.63 -23.65 -6.04
N LEU A 35 17.66 -23.71 -4.70
CA LEU A 35 17.05 -22.68 -3.85
C LEU A 35 17.70 -21.32 -4.08
N HIS A 36 19.03 -21.23 -4.08
CA HIS A 36 19.77 -20.01 -4.36
C HIS A 36 19.41 -19.43 -5.74
N GLN A 37 19.30 -20.27 -6.77
CA GLN A 37 18.85 -19.85 -8.11
C GLN A 37 17.42 -19.29 -8.09
N ALA A 38 16.50 -19.98 -7.41
CA ALA A 38 15.12 -19.54 -7.28
C ALA A 38 15.02 -18.19 -6.54
N LEU A 39 15.76 -18.01 -5.44
CA LEU A 39 15.82 -16.75 -4.70
C LEU A 39 16.42 -15.62 -5.54
N THR A 40 17.47 -15.90 -6.32
CA THR A 40 18.07 -14.92 -7.24
C THR A 40 17.05 -14.42 -8.26
N VAL A 41 16.31 -15.33 -8.91
CA VAL A 41 15.30 -14.96 -9.91
C VAL A 41 14.11 -14.24 -9.27
N ARG A 42 13.68 -14.68 -8.09
CA ARG A 42 12.62 -14.00 -7.31
C ARG A 42 13.02 -12.57 -6.96
N ASN A 43 14.24 -12.34 -6.48
CA ASN A 43 14.70 -11.02 -6.09
C ASN A 43 14.75 -10.05 -7.28
N LYS A 44 15.06 -10.54 -8.50
CA LYS A 44 14.92 -9.74 -9.73
C LYS A 44 13.48 -9.29 -9.99
N GLN A 45 12.48 -10.11 -9.67
CA GLN A 45 11.08 -9.68 -9.75
C GLN A 45 10.75 -8.60 -8.71
N TYR A 46 11.29 -8.72 -7.49
CA TYR A 46 11.08 -7.74 -6.43
C TYR A 46 11.66 -6.35 -6.76
N GLN A 47 12.74 -6.30 -7.55
CA GLN A 47 13.38 -5.07 -7.97
C GLN A 47 12.57 -4.26 -8.99
N LYS A 48 11.64 -4.88 -9.72
CA LYS A 48 10.83 -4.18 -10.73
C LYS A 48 10.08 -2.99 -10.12
N HIS A 49 10.02 -1.86 -10.82
CA HIS A 49 9.45 -0.62 -10.27
C HIS A 49 8.00 -0.74 -9.79
N ASP A 50 7.20 -1.54 -10.49
CA ASP A 50 5.78 -1.79 -10.24
C ASP A 50 5.52 -2.89 -9.18
N PHE A 51 6.56 -3.53 -8.65
CA PHE A 51 6.41 -4.51 -7.57
C PHE A 51 6.22 -3.81 -6.22
N PHE A 52 5.06 -4.06 -5.60
CA PHE A 52 4.69 -3.61 -4.26
C PHE A 52 4.35 -4.82 -3.37
N PRO A 53 5.26 -5.25 -2.48
CA PRO A 53 5.02 -6.43 -1.64
C PRO A 53 3.81 -6.22 -0.73
N LYS A 54 2.89 -7.21 -0.71
CA LYS A 54 1.68 -7.17 0.11
C LYS A 54 2.04 -7.11 1.59
N GLY A 55 1.39 -6.22 2.34
CA GLY A 55 1.67 -5.98 3.77
C GLY A 55 2.78 -4.96 4.02
N TRP A 56 3.70 -4.80 3.07
CA TRP A 56 4.83 -3.87 3.15
C TRP A 56 4.57 -2.52 2.50
N CYS A 57 3.81 -2.50 1.41
CA CYS A 57 3.53 -1.29 0.66
C CYS A 57 2.04 -0.92 0.69
N ILE A 58 1.78 0.37 0.49
CA ILE A 58 0.46 0.97 0.44
C ILE A 58 0.08 1.17 -1.03
N PRO A 59 -1.06 0.61 -1.49
CA PRO A 59 -1.51 0.84 -2.86
C PRO A 59 -1.80 2.33 -3.07
N LEU A 60 -1.42 2.81 -4.24
CA LEU A 60 -1.84 4.14 -4.71
C LEU A 60 -3.33 4.08 -5.04
N VAL A 61 -4.01 5.20 -4.84
CA VAL A 61 -5.42 5.34 -5.18
C VAL A 61 -5.52 6.02 -6.54
N ASP A 62 -6.22 5.43 -7.49
CA ASP A 62 -6.50 6.10 -8.76
C ASP A 62 -7.59 7.17 -8.56
N GLU A 63 -7.43 8.31 -9.24
CA GLU A 63 -8.48 9.35 -9.30
C GLU A 63 -9.75 8.81 -9.94
N SER A 64 -9.63 7.89 -10.90
CA SER A 64 -10.77 7.25 -11.59
C SER A 64 -11.60 6.33 -10.68
N GLU A 65 -11.00 5.81 -9.59
CA GLU A 65 -11.66 4.94 -8.61
C GLU A 65 -12.46 5.73 -7.55
N SER A 66 -12.55 7.06 -7.67
CA SER A 66 -13.32 7.89 -6.75
C SER A 66 -14.82 7.66 -6.93
N SER A 67 -15.43 6.96 -5.98
CA SER A 67 -16.87 6.77 -5.92
C SER A 67 -17.52 7.71 -4.91
N ILE A 68 -18.70 8.21 -5.31
CA ILE A 68 -19.66 8.91 -4.44
C ILE A 68 -20.85 7.98 -4.28
N THR A 69 -21.22 7.73 -3.03
CA THR A 69 -22.41 6.95 -2.69
C THR A 69 -23.55 7.90 -2.38
N HIS A 70 -24.68 7.67 -3.03
CA HIS A 70 -25.91 8.43 -2.84
C HIS A 70 -26.76 7.79 -1.75
N HIS A 71 -27.10 8.60 -0.74
CA HIS A 71 -28.12 8.27 0.25
C HIS A 71 -29.23 9.31 0.11
N GLY A 72 -30.49 8.94 0.30
CA GLY A 72 -31.61 9.86 0.03
C GLY A 72 -31.51 11.22 0.74
N LYS A 73 -30.80 11.31 1.88
CA LYS A 73 -30.60 12.55 2.66
C LYS A 73 -29.21 13.18 2.51
N TYR A 74 -28.22 12.43 2.02
CA TYR A 74 -26.83 12.85 1.97
C TYR A 74 -26.04 12.06 0.93
N ILE A 75 -24.96 12.63 0.42
CA ILE A 75 -23.99 11.92 -0.39
C ILE A 75 -22.68 11.76 0.39
N GLN A 76 -21.90 10.74 0.09
CA GLN A 76 -20.65 10.50 0.80
C GLN A 76 -19.57 9.89 -0.09
N THR A 77 -18.31 10.09 0.27
CA THR A 77 -17.19 9.33 -0.28
C THR A 77 -16.37 8.70 0.84
N ALA A 78 -15.91 7.47 0.61
CA ALA A 78 -15.07 6.72 1.54
C ALA A 78 -13.60 7.06 1.32
N MET A 79 -12.86 7.28 2.39
CA MET A 79 -11.42 7.52 2.34
C MET A 79 -10.75 7.13 3.65
N ARG A 80 -9.47 7.46 3.81
CA ARG A 80 -8.73 7.24 5.05
C ARG A 80 -8.23 8.56 5.61
N THR A 81 -8.21 8.68 6.93
CA THR A 81 -7.57 9.82 7.59
C THR A 81 -6.10 9.90 7.21
N MET A 82 -5.55 11.11 7.11
CA MET A 82 -4.14 11.27 6.75
C MET A 82 -3.23 10.77 7.85
N VAL A 83 -3.59 10.93 9.12
CA VAL A 83 -2.90 10.31 10.26
C VAL A 83 -3.51 8.93 10.50
N ASP A 84 -2.68 7.92 10.78
CA ASP A 84 -3.09 6.53 11.09
C ASP A 84 -3.82 5.74 10.00
N ARG A 85 -4.27 6.39 8.92
CA ARG A 85 -5.02 5.77 7.82
C ARG A 85 -6.29 5.04 8.26
N LYS A 86 -6.99 5.54 9.28
CA LYS A 86 -8.29 4.99 9.71
C LYS A 86 -9.32 5.22 8.61
N VAL A 87 -10.16 4.21 8.34
CA VAL A 87 -11.26 4.36 7.37
C VAL A 87 -12.26 5.37 7.91
N SER A 88 -12.65 6.32 7.08
CA SER A 88 -13.65 7.32 7.43
C SER A 88 -14.37 7.84 6.19
N TYR A 89 -15.45 8.58 6.42
CA TYR A 89 -16.34 9.06 5.37
C TYR A 89 -16.45 10.58 5.45
N LYS A 90 -16.36 11.28 4.33
CA LYS A 90 -16.81 12.68 4.22
C LYS A 90 -18.22 12.66 3.65
N ARG A 91 -19.17 13.23 4.40
CA ARG A 91 -20.60 13.28 4.07
C ARG A 91 -21.02 14.71 3.78
N VAL A 92 -21.93 14.88 2.83
CA VAL A 92 -22.63 16.15 2.56
C VAL A 92 -24.12 15.90 2.61
N PHE A 93 -24.81 16.57 3.53
CA PHE A 93 -26.26 16.52 3.60
C PHE A 93 -26.86 17.40 2.51
N LEU A 94 -27.79 16.84 1.73
CA LEU A 94 -28.46 17.53 0.61
C LEU A 94 -29.39 18.64 1.08
N SER A 95 -29.66 18.73 2.39
CA SER A 95 -30.35 19.88 2.99
C SER A 95 -29.50 21.16 3.03
N ARG A 96 -28.17 21.05 2.86
CA ARG A 96 -27.24 22.20 2.94
C ARG A 96 -26.88 22.79 1.59
N MET A 97 -27.01 22.02 0.51
CA MET A 97 -26.69 22.46 -0.85
C MET A 97 -27.32 21.53 -1.89
N PRO A 98 -27.56 22.03 -3.12
CA PRO A 98 -28.03 21.21 -4.24
C PRO A 98 -27.11 20.01 -4.50
N GLN A 99 -27.69 18.91 -4.99
CA GLN A 99 -26.96 17.66 -5.22
C GLN A 99 -25.79 17.84 -6.18
N ASP A 100 -25.97 18.54 -7.30
CA ASP A 100 -24.91 18.75 -8.29
C ASP A 100 -23.70 19.50 -7.73
N GLU A 101 -23.95 20.48 -6.85
CA GLU A 101 -22.87 21.23 -6.17
C GLU A 101 -22.18 20.35 -5.13
N ALA A 102 -22.94 19.55 -4.39
CA ALA A 102 -22.42 18.61 -3.40
C ALA A 102 -21.50 17.56 -4.04
N GLU A 103 -21.90 17.00 -5.18
CA GLU A 103 -21.12 16.01 -5.92
C GLU A 103 -19.81 16.60 -6.40
N LYS A 104 -19.85 17.80 -7.03
CA LYS A 104 -18.65 18.52 -7.46
C LYS A 104 -17.73 18.84 -6.29
N ALA A 105 -18.28 19.29 -5.17
CA ALA A 105 -17.50 19.61 -3.98
C ALA A 105 -16.82 18.35 -3.40
N LEU A 106 -17.54 17.22 -3.28
CA LEU A 106 -16.95 15.96 -2.82
C LEU A 106 -15.90 15.41 -3.78
N ALA A 107 -16.11 15.53 -5.10
CA ALA A 107 -15.15 15.10 -6.10
C ALA A 107 -13.82 15.89 -5.97
N LEU A 108 -13.90 17.21 -5.84
CA LEU A 108 -12.73 18.07 -5.62
C LEU A 108 -12.04 17.76 -4.28
N PHE A 109 -12.81 17.55 -3.21
CA PHE A 109 -12.31 17.15 -1.90
C PHE A 109 -11.53 15.83 -1.98
N LYS A 110 -12.13 14.83 -2.63
CA LYS A 110 -11.54 13.50 -2.81
C LYS A 110 -10.27 13.58 -3.66
N LYS A 111 -10.28 14.36 -4.73
CA LYS A 111 -9.11 14.57 -5.60
C LYS A 111 -7.94 15.17 -4.83
N GLU A 112 -8.17 16.23 -4.06
CA GLU A 112 -7.12 16.83 -3.22
C GLU A 112 -6.56 15.82 -2.21
N TRP A 113 -7.43 15.03 -1.58
CA TRP A 113 -7.01 13.95 -0.69
C TRP A 113 -6.18 12.87 -1.40
N ILE A 114 -6.60 12.41 -2.59
CA ILE A 114 -5.85 11.40 -3.38
C ILE A 114 -4.44 11.90 -3.70
N THR A 115 -4.32 13.14 -4.17
CA THR A 115 -3.00 13.73 -4.47
C THR A 115 -2.09 13.71 -3.24
N LYS A 116 -2.61 14.13 -2.08
CA LYS A 116 -1.85 14.16 -0.81
C LYS A 116 -1.51 12.77 -0.30
N HIS A 117 -2.48 11.86 -0.29
CA HIS A 117 -2.30 10.47 0.12
C HIS A 117 -1.24 9.77 -0.74
N ASN A 118 -1.34 9.88 -2.07
CA ASN A 118 -0.42 9.22 -2.99
C ASN A 118 1.00 9.78 -2.89
N LYS A 119 1.16 11.08 -2.58
CA LYS A 119 2.48 11.65 -2.32
C LYS A 119 3.18 10.95 -1.15
N ILE A 120 2.48 10.77 -0.02
CA ILE A 120 3.02 10.07 1.15
C ILE A 120 3.21 8.58 0.86
N ALA A 121 2.25 7.94 0.18
CA ALA A 121 2.35 6.52 -0.16
C ALA A 121 3.57 6.21 -1.02
N ARG A 122 3.94 7.07 -1.98
CA ARG A 122 5.18 6.91 -2.76
C ARG A 122 6.43 6.95 -1.88
N GLN A 123 6.54 7.94 -0.98
CA GLN A 123 7.67 8.05 -0.05
C GLN A 123 7.75 6.84 0.90
N TYR A 124 6.60 6.43 1.45
CA TYR A 124 6.48 5.27 2.32
C TYR A 124 6.91 3.98 1.61
N ASN A 125 6.37 3.76 0.40
CA ASN A 125 6.66 2.56 -0.38
C ASN A 125 8.13 2.47 -0.78
N GLN A 126 8.78 3.59 -1.08
CA GLN A 126 10.21 3.60 -1.38
C GLN A 126 11.05 3.11 -0.20
N ILE A 127 10.72 3.58 1.01
CA ILE A 127 11.42 3.16 2.24
C ILE A 127 11.15 1.69 2.54
N LYS A 128 9.88 1.27 2.60
CA LYS A 128 9.51 -0.12 2.91
C LYS A 128 10.00 -1.10 1.86
N LYS A 129 10.08 -0.72 0.58
CA LYS A 129 10.64 -1.57 -0.47
C LYS A 129 12.15 -1.77 -0.28
N LYS A 130 12.88 -0.74 0.15
CA LYS A 130 14.30 -0.88 0.48
C LYS A 130 14.49 -1.84 1.66
N GLU A 131 13.72 -1.68 2.73
CA GLU A 131 13.74 -2.60 3.88
C GLU A 131 13.41 -4.04 3.47
N PHE A 132 12.34 -4.23 2.69
CA PHE A 132 11.96 -5.55 2.16
C PHE A 132 13.07 -6.19 1.35
N MET A 133 13.78 -5.41 0.51
CA MET A 133 14.89 -5.93 -0.30
C MET A 133 16.09 -6.33 0.56
N ASN A 134 16.35 -5.64 1.68
CA ASN A 134 17.42 -6.06 2.59
C ASN A 134 17.18 -7.46 3.14
N TYR A 135 15.96 -7.75 3.61
CA TYR A 135 15.58 -9.11 4.01
C TYR A 135 15.67 -10.10 2.85
N ALA A 136 15.25 -9.72 1.65
CA ALA A 136 15.35 -10.58 0.48
C ALA A 136 16.82 -10.95 0.13
N TRP A 137 17.77 -10.05 0.40
CA TRP A 137 19.20 -10.30 0.24
C TRP A 137 19.77 -11.17 1.34
N GLU A 138 19.38 -10.93 2.59
CA GLU A 138 19.72 -11.81 3.71
C GLU A 138 19.27 -13.25 3.45
N GLU A 139 18.06 -13.45 2.92
CA GLU A 139 17.58 -14.77 2.50
C GLU A 139 18.45 -15.41 1.42
N LEU A 140 19.00 -14.62 0.50
CA LEU A 140 19.85 -15.12 -0.58
C LEU A 140 21.23 -15.53 -0.07
N GLU A 141 21.79 -14.75 0.86
CA GLU A 141 23.11 -15.00 1.44
C GLU A 141 23.10 -16.18 2.42
N THR A 142 22.07 -16.25 3.26
CA THR A 142 21.98 -17.22 4.35
C THR A 142 21.28 -18.51 3.95
N LEU A 143 20.44 -18.47 2.90
CA LEU A 143 19.50 -19.53 2.55
C LEU A 143 18.56 -19.90 3.71
N TYR A 144 18.23 -18.92 4.56
CA TYR A 144 17.18 -19.01 5.58
C TYR A 144 16.09 -17.97 5.33
N PRO A 145 14.81 -18.24 5.64
CA PRO A 145 13.76 -17.24 5.52
C PRO A 145 13.96 -16.11 6.52
N ALA A 146 13.93 -14.88 6.04
CA ALA A 146 14.18 -13.68 6.83
C ALA A 146 13.10 -12.61 6.64
N ILE A 147 12.29 -12.67 5.57
CA ILE A 147 11.24 -11.67 5.33
C ILE A 147 10.09 -11.85 6.35
N PRO A 148 9.87 -10.91 7.28
CA PRO A 148 8.77 -11.03 8.23
C PRO A 148 7.42 -10.73 7.59
N LYS A 149 6.35 -11.21 8.26
CA LYS A 149 4.99 -10.74 7.99
C LYS A 149 4.83 -9.35 8.59
N GLU A 150 5.04 -8.33 7.76
CA GLU A 150 4.95 -6.95 8.18
C GLU A 150 3.50 -6.43 8.16
N ASN A 151 3.18 -5.59 9.14
CA ASN A 151 1.94 -4.83 9.21
C ASN A 151 2.18 -3.36 8.83
N PHE A 152 1.10 -2.60 8.65
CA PHE A 152 1.21 -1.17 8.39
C PHE A 152 1.97 -0.44 9.51
N ASP A 153 3.15 0.08 9.17
CA ASP A 153 3.94 0.93 10.04
C ASP A 153 3.32 2.33 10.15
N LYS A 154 2.49 2.49 11.17
CA LYS A 154 1.84 3.77 11.53
C LYS A 154 2.85 4.85 11.90
N GLN A 155 3.97 4.50 12.54
CA GLN A 155 4.96 5.48 13.01
C GLN A 155 5.67 6.11 11.82
N LEU A 156 6.16 5.28 10.89
CA LEU A 156 6.79 5.76 9.65
C LEU A 156 5.82 6.63 8.86
N TRP A 157 4.59 6.15 8.67
CA TRP A 157 3.57 6.90 7.93
C TRP A 157 3.30 8.27 8.55
N ASN A 158 2.98 8.33 9.84
CA ASN A 158 2.67 9.58 10.52
C ASN A 158 3.84 10.56 10.50
N ARG A 159 5.08 10.06 10.65
CA ARG A 159 6.29 10.88 10.52
C ARG A 159 6.39 11.52 9.14
N LEU A 160 6.12 10.77 8.06
CA LEU A 160 6.11 11.31 6.70
C LEU A 160 5.00 12.35 6.51
N VAL A 161 3.79 12.08 7.01
CA VAL A 161 2.67 13.03 6.97
C VAL A 161 3.01 14.34 7.66
N PHE A 162 3.55 14.29 8.88
CA PHE A 162 3.89 15.50 9.62
C PHE A 162 5.08 16.25 9.02
N LYS A 163 6.06 15.54 8.45
CA LYS A 163 7.17 16.15 7.71
C LYS A 163 6.68 16.92 6.49
N GLU A 164 5.73 16.35 5.74
CA GLU A 164 5.25 16.92 4.48
C GLU A 164 4.19 18.02 4.68
N PHE A 165 3.26 17.81 5.60
CA PHE A 165 2.07 18.65 5.74
C PHE A 165 2.00 19.44 7.05
N GLY A 166 2.95 19.22 7.97
CA GLY A 166 2.94 19.79 9.32
C GLY A 166 1.99 19.08 10.28
N PRO A 167 1.87 19.58 11.52
CA PRO A 167 1.02 18.98 12.55
C PRO A 167 -0.47 19.06 12.17
N ASP A 168 -1.22 18.05 12.64
CA ASP A 168 -2.66 17.90 12.46
C ASP A 168 -3.49 19.10 12.92
N LYS A 169 -3.07 19.76 14.01
CA LYS A 169 -3.71 20.97 14.55
C LYS A 169 -3.85 22.13 13.55
N LYS A 170 -3.10 22.13 12.45
CA LYS A 170 -3.21 23.13 11.37
C LYS A 170 -4.40 22.91 10.45
N TYR A 171 -5.11 21.79 10.57
CA TYR A 171 -6.19 21.38 9.68
C TYR A 171 -7.50 21.27 10.46
N LYS A 172 -8.61 21.70 9.83
CA LYS A 172 -9.96 21.60 10.39
C LYS A 172 -10.58 20.21 10.20
N ASN A 173 -9.97 19.36 9.37
CA ASN A 173 -10.44 18.03 9.04
C ASN A 173 -9.29 17.01 9.08
N PRO A 174 -9.59 15.71 9.32
CA PRO A 174 -8.58 14.66 9.47
C PRO A 174 -7.97 14.20 8.13
N TYR A 175 -8.39 14.79 7.02
CA TYR A 175 -7.97 14.47 5.65
C TYR A 175 -6.93 15.45 5.12
N PHE A 176 -6.65 16.50 5.88
CA PHE A 176 -5.75 17.60 5.57
C PHE A 176 -6.10 18.30 4.25
N VAL A 177 -7.37 18.28 3.84
CA VAL A 177 -7.88 18.98 2.64
C VAL A 177 -8.14 20.45 3.01
N LYS A 178 -7.71 21.42 2.20
CA LYS A 178 -7.87 22.85 2.51
C LYS A 178 -8.82 23.57 1.55
N LYS A 179 -8.76 23.27 0.25
CA LYS A 179 -9.44 24.09 -0.77
C LYS A 179 -10.92 23.79 -0.89
N ALA A 180 -11.32 22.56 -0.59
CA ALA A 180 -12.69 22.09 -0.74
C ALA A 180 -13.35 21.77 0.60
N ASP A 181 -12.92 22.36 1.72
CA ASP A 181 -13.52 22.06 3.03
C ASP A 181 -14.83 22.84 3.22
N PHE A 182 -15.94 22.11 3.21
CA PHE A 182 -17.33 22.55 3.40
C PHE A 182 -17.97 21.86 4.62
#